data_AF-A0A7I9VPM7-F1
#
_entry.id   AF-A0A7I9VPM7-F1
#
_cell.length_a   1.000
_cell.length_b   1.000
_cell.length_c   1.000
_cell.angle_alpha   90.00
_cell.angle_beta   90.00
_cell.angle_gamma   90.00
#
_symmetry.space_group_name_H-M   'P 1'
#
loop_
_entity.id
_entity.type
_entity.pdbx_description
1 polymer ?
#
loop_
_entity_poly.entity_id
_entity_poly.type
_entity_poly.pdbx_seq_one_letter_code
_entity_poly.pdbx_strand_id
1 'polypeptide(L)'
;MGAQNPPPCVVRLDDVETLDSAASDRLLALAREAATGELTCYCASGRMQLYLQRGRVAWASDPRHQRAFTAHLKEHARVRAEDIEAVVDSCRATGRPIGETLIERGLATEAQVRAALRHQIGLALHIGRCASKGELAFAPRNYADYDPRFTFGASELIDEEERTARANPTPAPRREPPGR
;
A
#
# COMPACT_ATOMS: atom_id res chain seq x y z
N MET A 1 4.07 9.57 36.78
CA MET A 1 3.63 8.24 36.30
C MET A 1 3.73 8.25 34.79
N GLY A 2 4.83 7.75 34.21
CA GLY A 2 4.96 7.62 32.76
C GLY A 2 4.30 6.32 32.33
N ALA A 3 3.25 6.40 31.52
CA ALA A 3 2.67 5.22 30.89
C ALA A 3 3.72 4.61 29.97
N GLN A 4 4.29 3.46 30.37
CA GLN A 4 5.06 2.63 29.45
C GLN A 4 4.08 2.13 28.41
N ASN A 5 4.19 2.63 27.17
CA ASN A 5 3.46 2.05 26.06
C ASN A 5 3.85 0.57 25.98
N PRO A 6 2.89 -0.37 25.99
CA PRO A 6 3.22 -1.77 25.82
C PRO A 6 4.02 -1.93 24.52
N PRO A 7 5.05 -2.80 24.50
CA PRO A 7 5.79 -3.06 23.28
C PRO A 7 4.80 -3.43 22.17
N PRO A 8 4.99 -2.95 20.93
CA PRO A 8 4.09 -3.27 19.83
C PRO A 8 3.96 -4.78 19.78
N CYS A 9 2.74 -5.29 19.95
CA CYS A 9 2.44 -6.70 19.79
C CYS A 9 2.59 -7.02 18.30
N VAL A 10 3.83 -7.30 17.90
CA VAL A 10 4.16 -7.76 16.56
C VAL A 10 3.73 -9.22 16.51
N VAL A 11 2.51 -9.45 16.01
CA VAL A 11 2.05 -10.81 15.74
C VAL A 11 2.80 -11.29 14.50
N ARG A 12 3.82 -12.14 14.69
CA ARG A 12 4.47 -12.88 13.60
C ARG A 12 3.56 -14.04 13.22
N LEU A 13 3.05 -14.01 11.99
CA LEU A 13 1.99 -14.91 11.52
C LEU A 13 2.52 -16.10 10.70
N ASP A 14 3.63 -16.70 11.15
CA ASP A 14 4.23 -17.92 10.59
C ASP A 14 5.04 -17.80 9.28
N ASP A 15 5.90 -18.80 9.04
CA ASP A 15 6.51 -19.09 7.74
C ASP A 15 5.41 -19.57 6.78
N VAL A 16 4.80 -18.65 6.04
CA VAL A 16 3.73 -19.03 5.11
C VAL A 16 4.33 -19.63 3.84
N GLU A 17 3.89 -20.81 3.41
CA GLU A 17 4.37 -21.40 2.13
C GLU A 17 3.99 -20.56 0.90
N THR A 18 2.87 -19.84 0.97
CA THR A 18 2.45 -18.86 -0.04
C THR A 18 1.88 -17.61 0.62
N LEU A 19 2.57 -16.47 0.48
CA LEU A 19 2.14 -15.21 1.09
C LEU A 19 0.89 -14.61 0.43
N ASP A 20 0.56 -15.04 -0.78
CA ASP A 20 -0.56 -14.47 -1.55
C ASP A 20 -1.91 -14.60 -0.82
N SER A 21 -2.29 -15.83 -0.45
CA SER A 21 -3.56 -16.07 0.24
C SER A 21 -3.51 -15.59 1.69
N ALA A 22 -2.42 -15.82 2.41
CA ALA A 22 -2.32 -15.45 3.82
C ALA A 22 -2.30 -13.93 4.06
N ALA A 23 -1.61 -13.16 3.22
CA ALA A 23 -1.62 -11.70 3.33
C ALA A 23 -3.02 -11.13 3.06
N SER A 24 -3.70 -11.65 2.04
CA SER A 24 -5.08 -11.25 1.68
C SER A 24 -6.08 -11.63 2.78
N ASP A 25 -6.03 -12.87 3.28
CA ASP A 25 -6.89 -13.33 4.36
C ASP A 25 -6.68 -12.53 5.63
N ARG A 26 -5.43 -12.23 5.98
CA ARG A 26 -5.12 -11.43 7.16
C ARG A 26 -5.59 -9.99 7.00
N LEU A 27 -5.38 -9.39 5.83
CA LEU A 27 -5.88 -8.05 5.54
C LEU A 27 -7.41 -7.98 5.67
N LEU A 28 -8.12 -8.98 5.14
CA LEU A 28 -9.57 -9.10 5.26
C LEU A 28 -10.02 -9.29 6.72
N ALA A 29 -9.32 -10.11 7.51
CA ALA A 29 -9.61 -10.28 8.93
C ALA A 29 -9.45 -8.96 9.70
N LEU A 30 -8.32 -8.27 9.53
CA LEU A 30 -8.07 -6.96 10.15
C LEU A 30 -9.11 -5.91 9.72
N ALA A 31 -9.57 -5.96 8.46
CA ALA A 31 -10.62 -5.10 7.97
C ALA A 31 -11.96 -5.34 8.68
N ARG A 32 -12.36 -6.60 8.87
CA ARG A 32 -13.60 -6.97 9.59
C ARG A 32 -13.56 -6.58 11.06
N GLU A 33 -12.38 -6.66 11.68
CA GLU A 33 -12.15 -6.24 13.07
C GLU A 33 -12.08 -4.72 13.24
N ALA A 34 -12.24 -3.94 12.15
CA ALA A 34 -12.06 -2.50 12.12
C ALA A 34 -10.69 -2.06 12.71
N ALA A 35 -9.65 -2.85 12.47
CA ALA A 35 -8.32 -2.61 13.04
C ALA A 35 -7.70 -1.32 12.50
N THR A 36 -6.91 -0.65 13.34
CA THR A 36 -6.09 0.51 12.98
C THR A 36 -4.62 0.18 13.27
N GLY A 37 -3.76 0.29 12.26
CA GLY A 37 -2.35 -0.05 12.39
C GLY A 37 -1.68 -0.43 11.07
N GLU A 38 -0.41 -0.79 11.16
CA GLU A 38 0.40 -1.15 10.01
C GLU A 38 0.50 -2.67 9.84
N LEU A 39 0.15 -3.17 8.66
CA LEU A 39 0.44 -4.52 8.21
C LEU A 39 1.71 -4.48 7.36
N THR A 40 2.71 -5.26 7.72
CA THR A 40 3.97 -5.39 6.99
C THR A 40 4.16 -6.83 6.53
N CYS A 41 4.54 -7.02 5.28
CA CYS A 41 4.88 -8.30 4.68
C CYS A 41 6.34 -8.26 4.21
N TYR A 42 7.12 -9.28 4.53
CA TYR A 42 8.50 -9.49 4.10
C TYR A 42 8.59 -10.80 3.35
N CYS A 43 9.29 -10.83 2.22
CA CYS A 43 9.49 -12.02 1.41
C CYS A 43 10.75 -11.90 0.56
N ALA A 44 11.12 -12.96 -0.17
CA ALA A 44 12.26 -12.92 -1.08
C ALA A 44 12.11 -11.85 -2.19
N SER A 45 10.88 -11.53 -2.61
CA SER A 45 10.60 -10.46 -3.57
C SER A 45 10.52 -9.06 -2.95
N GLY A 46 10.76 -8.89 -1.65
CA GLY A 46 10.86 -7.58 -1.02
C GLY A 46 9.90 -7.37 0.15
N ARG A 47 9.57 -6.11 0.41
CA ARG A 47 8.76 -5.69 1.55
C ARG A 47 7.59 -4.84 1.11
N MET A 48 6.41 -5.14 1.62
CA MET A 48 5.23 -4.30 1.52
C MET A 48 4.85 -3.79 2.91
N GLN A 49 4.38 -2.55 2.98
CA GLN A 49 3.75 -1.95 4.15
C GLN A 49 2.39 -1.39 3.77
N LEU A 50 1.38 -1.62 4.60
CA LEU A 50 0.01 -1.13 4.45
C LEU A 50 -0.41 -0.50 5.77
N TYR A 51 -1.09 0.63 5.72
CA TYR A 51 -1.75 1.19 6.90
C TYR A 51 -3.26 1.06 6.78
N LEU A 52 -3.85 0.49 7.82
CA LEU A 52 -5.28 0.41 8.03
C LEU A 52 -5.72 1.47 9.02
N GLN A 53 -6.85 2.11 8.72
CA GLN A 53 -7.59 2.96 9.63
C GLN A 53 -9.03 2.48 9.71
N ARG A 54 -9.44 2.00 10.89
CA ARG A 54 -10.79 1.48 11.15
C ARG A 54 -11.18 0.40 10.12
N GLY A 55 -10.24 -0.49 9.81
CA GLY A 55 -10.40 -1.58 8.85
C GLY A 55 -10.33 -1.19 7.37
N ARG A 56 -10.06 0.07 7.04
CA ARG A 56 -9.92 0.55 5.66
C ARG A 56 -8.46 0.86 5.34
N VAL A 57 -8.01 0.51 4.14
CA VAL A 57 -6.63 0.79 3.71
C VAL A 57 -6.51 2.27 3.35
N ALA A 58 -5.63 3.00 4.04
CA ALA A 58 -5.40 4.42 3.78
C ALA A 58 -4.21 4.65 2.85
N TRP A 59 -3.14 3.86 3.00
CA TRP A 59 -2.00 3.88 2.10
C TRP A 59 -1.26 2.55 2.11
N ALA A 60 -0.43 2.34 1.09
CA ALA A 60 0.52 1.25 1.02
C ALA A 60 1.87 1.76 0.51
N SER A 61 2.95 1.07 0.81
CA SER A 61 4.28 1.40 0.30
C SER A 61 5.06 0.12 0.06
N ASP A 62 5.85 0.14 -1.00
CA ASP A 62 6.87 -0.85 -1.28
C ASP A 62 8.14 -0.11 -1.77
N PRO A 63 9.35 -0.57 -1.38
CA PRO A 63 10.60 0.01 -1.82
C PRO A 63 10.81 0.06 -3.35
N ARG A 64 10.20 -0.82 -4.14
CA ARG A 64 10.34 -0.83 -5.60
C ARG A 64 9.48 0.25 -6.28
N HIS A 65 8.40 0.68 -5.63
CA HIS A 65 7.40 1.61 -6.18
C HIS A 65 7.21 2.88 -5.33
N GLN A 66 8.23 3.36 -4.63
CA GLN A 66 8.14 4.54 -3.75
C GLN A 66 7.62 5.82 -4.42
N ARG A 67 7.73 5.90 -5.76
CA ARG A 67 7.27 7.05 -6.55
C ARG A 67 5.99 6.78 -7.35
N ALA A 68 5.32 5.64 -7.16
CA ALA A 68 4.16 5.27 -7.98
C ALA A 68 3.02 6.30 -7.89
N PHE A 69 2.73 6.81 -6.70
CA PHE A 69 1.70 7.83 -6.53
C PHE A 69 2.01 9.12 -7.27
N THR A 70 3.22 9.65 -7.11
CA THR A 70 3.64 10.89 -7.78
C THR A 70 3.80 10.69 -9.28
N ALA A 71 4.28 9.53 -9.72
CA ALA A 71 4.36 9.17 -11.14
C ALA A 71 2.97 9.12 -11.79
N HIS A 72 2.00 8.47 -11.13
CA HIS A 72 0.63 8.37 -11.62
C HIS A 72 -0.03 9.75 -11.75
N LEU A 73 0.20 10.65 -10.78
CA LEU A 73 -0.29 12.03 -10.87
C LEU A 73 0.37 12.83 -12.00
N LYS A 74 1.67 12.67 -12.23
CA LYS A 74 2.34 13.33 -13.36
C LYS A 74 1.73 12.89 -14.69
N GLU A 75 1.50 11.59 -14.84
CA GLU A 75 0.99 11.00 -16.08
C GLU A 75 -0.48 11.36 -16.34
N HIS A 76 -1.35 11.23 -15.33
CA HIS A 76 -2.79 11.32 -15.53
C HIS A 76 -3.42 12.64 -15.06
N ALA A 77 -2.76 13.38 -14.16
CA ALA A 77 -3.25 14.66 -13.67
C ALA A 77 -2.50 15.88 -14.25
N ARG A 78 -1.46 15.66 -15.08
CA ARG A 78 -0.64 16.71 -15.71
C ARG A 78 -0.05 17.70 -14.70
N VAL A 79 0.17 17.25 -13.47
CA VAL A 79 0.83 18.06 -12.44
C VAL A 79 2.32 18.09 -12.73
N ARG A 80 2.92 19.27 -12.67
CA ARG A 80 4.35 19.42 -12.93
C ARG A 80 5.16 18.75 -11.81
N ALA A 81 6.33 18.22 -12.17
CA ALA A 81 7.15 17.48 -11.22
C ALA A 81 7.60 18.36 -10.05
N GLU A 82 7.94 19.60 -10.35
CA GLU A 82 8.45 20.59 -9.39
C GLU A 82 7.37 20.94 -8.34
N ASP A 83 6.11 21.03 -8.77
CA ASP A 83 4.99 21.32 -7.86
C ASP A 83 4.73 20.14 -6.91
N ILE A 84 4.83 18.91 -7.41
CA ILE A 84 4.68 17.71 -6.58
C ILE A 84 5.82 17.63 -5.56
N GLU A 85 7.07 17.84 -5.98
CA GLU A 85 8.24 17.78 -5.11
C GLU A 85 8.14 18.82 -3.99
N ALA A 86 7.75 20.06 -4.31
CA ALA A 86 7.52 21.11 -3.31
C ALA A 86 6.43 20.73 -2.29
N VAL A 87 5.39 20.01 -2.72
CA VAL A 87 4.36 19.48 -1.80
C VAL A 87 4.93 18.34 -0.95
N VAL A 88 5.65 17.38 -1.53
CA VAL A 88 6.28 16.27 -0.81
C VAL A 88 7.18 16.80 0.31
N ASP A 89 8.05 17.77 0.02
CA ASP A 89 8.97 18.32 1.01
C ASP A 89 8.24 19.09 2.11
N SER A 90 7.20 19.84 1.75
CA SER A 90 6.33 20.51 2.72
C SER A 90 5.60 19.51 3.62
N CYS A 91 5.06 18.42 3.08
CA CYS A 91 4.40 17.36 3.82
C CYS A 91 5.36 16.60 4.72
N ARG A 92 6.60 16.34 4.29
CA ARG A 92 7.65 15.73 5.13
C ARG A 92 7.98 16.61 6.34
N ALA A 93 8.08 17.93 6.14
CA ALA A 93 8.37 18.87 7.22
C ALA A 93 7.21 19.02 8.22
N THR A 94 5.96 18.88 7.76
CA THR A 94 4.76 19.19 8.55
C THR A 94 3.97 17.97 9.01
N GLY A 95 4.28 16.77 8.49
CA GLY A 95 3.52 15.55 8.74
C GLY A 95 2.13 15.54 8.09
N ARG A 96 1.83 16.48 7.19
CA ARG A 96 0.51 16.56 6.53
C ARG A 96 0.34 15.49 5.45
N PRO A 97 -0.86 14.92 5.28
CA PRO A 97 -1.18 14.04 4.16
C PRO A 97 -0.95 14.72 2.80
N ILE A 98 -0.26 14.02 1.89
CA ILE A 98 0.14 14.56 0.59
C ILE A 98 -1.06 14.78 -0.35
N GLY A 99 -2.03 13.86 -0.35
CA GLY A 99 -3.19 13.91 -1.25
C GLY A 99 -4.07 15.13 -0.99
N GLU A 100 -4.40 15.37 0.27
CA GLU A 100 -5.16 16.52 0.75
C GLU A 100 -4.44 17.82 0.43
N THR A 101 -3.12 17.86 0.66
CA THR A 101 -2.31 19.06 0.35
C THR A 101 -2.28 19.37 -1.15
N LEU A 102 -2.27 18.35 -2.02
CA LEU A 102 -2.36 18.55 -3.48
C LEU A 102 -3.72 19.13 -3.90
N ILE A 103 -4.81 18.68 -3.27
CA ILE A 103 -6.16 19.19 -3.55
C ILE A 103 -6.33 20.62 -3.06
N GLU A 104 -5.90 20.91 -1.83
CA GLU A 104 -5.94 22.25 -1.25
C GLU A 104 -5.20 23.28 -2.09
N ARG A 105 -4.09 22.88 -2.73
CA ARG A 105 -3.30 23.74 -3.62
C ARG A 105 -3.83 23.81 -5.05
N GLY A 106 -4.93 23.11 -5.36
CA GLY A 106 -5.50 23.06 -6.71
C GLY A 106 -4.63 22.32 -7.73
N LEU A 107 -3.68 21.50 -7.27
CA LEU A 107 -2.75 20.76 -8.12
C LEU A 107 -3.35 19.45 -8.62
N ALA A 108 -4.26 18.84 -7.85
CA ALA A 108 -4.96 17.62 -8.26
C ALA A 108 -6.41 17.65 -7.77
N THR A 109 -7.29 16.96 -8.49
CA THR A 109 -8.67 16.71 -8.05
C THR A 109 -8.73 15.53 -7.08
N GLU A 110 -9.83 15.45 -6.30
CA GLU A 110 -10.10 14.30 -5.43
C GLU A 110 -10.04 12.97 -6.19
N ALA A 111 -10.65 12.92 -7.38
CA ALA A 111 -10.68 11.72 -8.22
C ALA A 111 -9.27 11.28 -8.63
N GLN A 112 -8.39 12.22 -8.99
CA GLN A 112 -7.00 11.94 -9.38
C GLN A 112 -6.18 11.43 -8.20
N VAL A 113 -6.32 12.05 -7.03
CA VAL A 113 -5.65 11.58 -5.80
C VAL A 113 -6.13 10.18 -5.41
N ARG A 114 -7.44 9.94 -5.45
CA ARG A 114 -8.01 8.60 -5.19
C ARG A 114 -7.48 7.56 -6.17
N ALA A 115 -7.42 7.87 -7.46
CA ALA A 115 -6.88 6.98 -8.48
C ALA A 115 -5.40 6.66 -8.24
N ALA A 116 -4.58 7.67 -7.94
CA ALA A 116 -3.16 7.49 -7.65
C ALA A 116 -2.91 6.65 -6.38
N LEU A 117 -3.69 6.86 -5.32
CA LEU A 117 -3.62 6.05 -4.11
C LEU A 117 -4.00 4.60 -4.38
N ARG A 118 -5.11 4.35 -5.09
CA ARG A 118 -5.51 3.00 -5.49
C ARG A 118 -4.41 2.30 -6.28
N HIS A 119 -3.84 2.99 -7.25
CA HIS A 119 -2.75 2.46 -8.06
C HIS A 119 -1.52 2.08 -7.20
N GLN A 120 -1.09 2.96 -6.30
CA GLN A 120 0.01 2.67 -5.38
C GLN A 120 -0.31 1.47 -4.47
N ILE A 121 -1.52 1.40 -3.94
CA ILE A 121 -1.97 0.30 -3.08
C ILE A 121 -1.98 -1.03 -3.85
N GLY A 122 -2.49 -1.03 -5.08
CA GLY A 122 -2.49 -2.19 -5.95
C GLY A 122 -1.08 -2.75 -6.20
N LEU A 123 -0.14 -1.88 -6.59
CA LEU A 123 1.27 -2.27 -6.78
C LEU A 123 1.90 -2.88 -5.51
N ALA A 124 1.58 -2.32 -4.35
CA ALA A 124 2.08 -2.83 -3.09
C ALA A 124 1.48 -4.22 -2.77
N LEU A 125 0.16 -4.38 -2.94
CA LEU A 125 -0.55 -5.65 -2.76
C LEU A 125 0.00 -6.73 -3.70
N HIS A 126 0.33 -6.38 -4.95
CA HIS A 126 0.95 -7.30 -5.90
C HIS A 126 2.27 -7.89 -5.36
N ILE A 127 3.08 -7.11 -4.64
CA ILE A 127 4.31 -7.59 -4.01
C ILE A 127 4.04 -8.49 -2.81
N GLY A 128 2.92 -8.25 -2.11
CA GLY A 128 2.39 -9.18 -1.11
C GLY A 128 2.08 -10.57 -1.69
N ARG A 129 1.84 -10.69 -3.00
CA ARG A 129 1.60 -11.95 -3.71
C ARG A 129 2.90 -12.70 -4.00
N CYS A 130 3.68 -12.96 -2.95
CA CYS A 130 4.90 -13.74 -3.07
C CYS A 130 4.58 -15.24 -2.97
N ALA A 131 4.89 -16.01 -4.01
CA ALA A 131 4.79 -17.48 -3.98
C ALA A 131 5.93 -18.15 -3.18
N SER A 132 6.68 -17.37 -2.40
CA SER A 132 7.77 -17.87 -1.55
C SER A 132 7.48 -17.60 -0.09
N LYS A 133 8.27 -18.24 0.78
CA LYS A 133 8.20 -18.01 2.23
C LYS A 133 8.43 -16.55 2.58
N GLY A 134 7.77 -16.13 3.65
CA GLY A 134 8.09 -14.86 4.29
C GLY A 134 7.31 -14.60 5.56
N GLU A 135 7.47 -13.40 6.10
CA GLU A 135 6.93 -12.99 7.39
C GLU A 135 5.84 -11.95 7.21
N LEU A 136 4.72 -12.15 7.90
CA LEU A 136 3.66 -11.15 8.03
C LEU A 136 3.59 -10.66 9.47
N ALA A 137 3.50 -9.34 9.63
CA ALA A 137 3.49 -8.66 10.93
C ALA A 137 2.44 -7.55 10.94
N PHE A 138 1.65 -7.47 12.01
CA PHE A 138 0.76 -6.33 12.25
C PHE A 138 1.19 -5.57 13.51
N ALA A 139 1.24 -4.25 13.43
CA ALA A 139 1.56 -3.37 14.55
C ALA A 139 0.45 -2.32 14.70
N PRO A 140 -0.30 -2.31 15.82
CA PRO A 140 -1.23 -1.22 16.12
C PRO A 140 -0.47 0.11 16.14
N ARG A 141 -0.92 1.08 15.34
CA ARG A 141 -0.36 2.43 15.25
C ARG A 141 -1.48 3.42 15.04
N ASN A 142 -1.40 4.57 15.69
CA ASN A 142 -2.33 5.67 15.50
C ASN A 142 -1.57 6.82 14.84
N TYR A 143 -1.75 6.95 13.52
CA TYR A 143 -1.39 8.18 12.81
C TYR A 143 -2.51 9.21 12.93
N ALA A 144 -2.31 10.39 12.34
CA ALA A 144 -3.42 11.33 12.13
C ALA A 144 -4.56 10.63 11.37
N ASP A 145 -5.79 10.95 11.75
CA ASP A 145 -6.98 10.41 11.07
C ASP A 145 -6.95 10.86 9.60
N TYR A 146 -6.81 9.90 8.69
CA TYR A 146 -6.97 10.10 7.26
C TYR A 146 -8.43 10.38 6.92
N ASP A 147 -8.68 11.24 5.93
CA ASP A 147 -10.03 11.46 5.44
C ASP A 147 -10.60 10.15 4.86
N PRO A 148 -11.80 9.70 5.28
CA PRO A 148 -12.41 8.48 4.75
C PRO A 148 -12.52 8.45 3.23
N ARG A 149 -12.59 9.61 2.56
CA ARG A 149 -12.56 9.76 1.09
C ARG A 149 -11.23 9.37 0.47
N PHE A 150 -10.17 9.09 1.23
CA PHE A 150 -8.90 8.57 0.72
C PHE A 150 -8.57 7.19 1.31
N THR A 151 -9.59 6.50 1.81
CA THR A 151 -9.47 5.13 2.32
C THR A 151 -10.32 4.15 1.52
N PHE A 152 -9.89 2.90 1.44
CA PHE A 152 -10.46 1.88 0.55
C PHE A 152 -10.84 0.61 1.30
N GLY A 153 -11.85 -0.10 0.81
CA GLY A 153 -12.22 -1.40 1.37
C GLY A 153 -11.18 -2.46 1.02
N ALA A 154 -10.81 -3.34 1.96
CA ALA A 154 -9.83 -4.39 1.69
C ALA A 154 -10.30 -5.36 0.58
N SER A 155 -11.56 -5.81 0.63
CA SER A 155 -12.12 -6.71 -0.39
C SER A 155 -12.16 -6.05 -1.76
N GLU A 156 -12.56 -4.78 -1.83
CA GLU A 156 -12.61 -3.98 -3.05
C GLU A 156 -11.23 -3.93 -3.74
N LEU A 157 -10.17 -3.70 -2.96
CA LEU A 157 -8.79 -3.65 -3.47
C LEU A 157 -8.30 -5.03 -3.95
N ILE A 158 -8.57 -6.09 -3.18
CA ILE A 158 -8.16 -7.47 -3.55
C ILE A 158 -8.86 -7.88 -4.85
N ASP A 159 -10.17 -7.63 -4.96
CA ASP A 159 -10.95 -7.97 -6.15
C ASP A 159 -10.48 -7.18 -7.39
N GLU A 160 -10.11 -5.90 -7.22
CA GLU A 160 -9.53 -5.06 -8.30
C GLU A 160 -8.19 -5.62 -8.79
N GLU A 161 -7.31 -6.02 -7.87
CA GLU A 161 -6.02 -6.63 -8.20
C GLU A 161 -6.18 -7.98 -8.90
N GLU A 162 -7.11 -8.83 -8.45
CA GLU A 162 -7.40 -10.08 -9.13
C GLU A 162 -7.90 -9.88 -10.56
N ARG A 163 -8.80 -8.91 -10.78
CA ARG A 163 -9.27 -8.58 -12.13
C ARG A 163 -8.13 -8.09 -13.01
N THR A 164 -7.27 -7.24 -12.47
CA THR A 164 -6.11 -6.70 -13.21
C THR A 164 -5.12 -7.81 -13.57
N ALA A 165 -4.82 -8.72 -12.63
CA ALA A 165 -3.95 -9.86 -12.87
C ALA A 165 -4.51 -10.84 -13.92
N ARG A 166 -5.84 -11.05 -13.94
CA ARG A 166 -6.51 -11.87 -14.96
C ARG A 166 -6.52 -11.22 -16.34
N ALA A 167 -6.65 -9.89 -16.40
CA ALA A 167 -6.65 -9.15 -17.66
C ALA A 167 -5.26 -9.06 -18.29
N ASN A 168 -4.20 -8.99 -17.47
CA ASN A 168 -2.81 -8.88 -17.90
C ASN A 168 -1.97 -10.04 -17.32
N PRO A 169 -2.15 -11.29 -17.82
CA PRO A 169 -1.35 -12.40 -17.34
C PRO A 169 0.12 -12.12 -17.63
N THR A 170 0.96 -12.13 -16.59
CA THR A 170 2.41 -12.02 -16.75
C THR A 170 2.87 -13.07 -17.77
N PRO A 171 3.54 -12.68 -18.86
CA PRO A 171 3.99 -13.64 -19.85
C PRO A 171 4.91 -14.66 -19.16
N ALA A 172 4.62 -15.95 -19.37
CA ALA A 172 5.40 -17.03 -18.79
C ALA A 172 6.90 -16.80 -19.06
N PRO A 173 7.80 -17.07 -18.09
CA PRO A 173 9.22 -16.89 -18.29
C PRO A 173 9.63 -17.69 -19.53
N ARG A 174 10.22 -17.01 -20.52
CA ARG A 174 10.74 -17.67 -21.71
C ARG A 174 11.75 -18.71 -21.23
N ARG A 175 11.43 -20.00 -21.38
CA ARG A 175 12.40 -21.06 -21.19
C ARG A 175 13.51 -20.81 -22.19
N GLU A 176 14.69 -20.40 -21.72
CA GLU A 176 15.86 -20.36 -22.58
C GLU A 176 16.10 -21.78 -23.12
N PRO A 177 16.24 -21.96 -24.44
CA PRO A 177 16.55 -23.26 -24.99
C PRO A 177 17.91 -23.72 -24.43
N PRO A 178 18.06 -24.99 -24.06
CA PRO A 178 19.34 -25.50 -23.58
C PRO A 178 20.42 -25.24 -24.63
N GLY A 179 21.48 -24.55 -24.22
CA GLY A 179 22.64 -24.25 -25.07
C GLY A 179 23.24 -25.54 -25.63
N ARG A 180 23.51 -25.54 -26.94
CA ARG A 180 24.19 -26.62 -27.66
C ARG A 180 25.67 -26.68 -27.34
#